data_AF-A0A420KF81-F1
#
_entry.id   AF-A0A420KF81-F1
#
_cell.length_a   1.000
_cell.length_b   1.000
_cell.length_c   1.000
_cell.angle_alpha   90.00
_cell.angle_beta   90.00
_cell.angle_gamma   90.00
#
_symmetry.space_group_name_H-M   'P 1'
#
loop_
_entity.id
_entity.type
_entity.pdbx_description
1 polymer ?
#
loop_
_entity_poly.entity_id
_entity_poly.type
_entity_poly.pdbx_seq_one_letter_code
_entity_poly.pdbx_strand_id
1 'polypeptide(L)'
;MSAPQLLAVVEVEKAERVYCAQPGCNHTVYKAIHVVRDGGQLMALGSTCFAKRYGSLTALGRAQHWGGKGKLLTSEERALLQGNTEALLARFAEEEARIRAAAEQKVERLREHLAPPSASLVQLRSHGIPGAAPRQSMPWSWMKPLTSVAAFKMTDGSGWVRVQHKDGRQFIVPWPTFDGWEEAWPPVVGHPNLDVGGYEAGNVIEAVAYLRARASREKVTGLWNDVMSVLGPKPEM
;
A
#
# COMPACT_ATOMS: atom_id res chain seq x y z
N MET A 1 18.31 26.61 0.73
CA MET A 1 17.17 26.30 1.62
C MET A 1 16.55 25.01 1.13
N SER A 2 16.47 23.98 1.98
CA SER A 2 15.86 22.70 1.60
C SER A 2 14.35 22.87 1.47
N ALA A 3 13.74 22.23 0.47
CA ALA A 3 12.29 22.23 0.28
C ALA A 3 11.59 21.61 1.50
N PRO A 4 10.39 22.09 1.89
CA PRO A 4 9.64 21.52 2.99
C PRO A 4 9.24 20.08 2.69
N GLN A 5 9.32 19.22 3.70
CA GLN A 5 9.01 17.79 3.59
C GLN A 5 8.06 17.34 4.69
N LEU A 6 7.07 16.52 4.33
CA LEU A 6 6.20 15.83 5.27
C LEU A 6 6.89 14.53 5.71
N LEU A 7 7.27 14.47 6.99
CA LEU A 7 8.00 13.33 7.54
C LEU A 7 7.06 12.28 8.12
N ALA A 8 6.03 12.67 8.85
CA ALA A 8 5.09 11.71 9.43
C ALA A 8 3.69 12.29 9.60
N VAL A 9 2.68 11.42 9.62
CA VAL A 9 1.34 11.73 10.12
C VAL A 9 1.08 10.87 11.36
N VAL A 10 0.80 11.52 12.48
CA VAL A 10 0.62 10.86 13.78
C VAL A 10 -0.65 11.31 14.46
N GLU A 11 -1.14 10.52 15.39
CA GLU A 11 -2.27 10.83 16.26
C GLU A 11 -1.85 10.60 17.72
N VAL A 12 -2.46 11.31 18.65
CA VAL A 12 -2.32 11.09 20.09
C VAL A 12 -3.70 10.95 20.70
N GLU A 13 -3.78 10.34 21.88
CA GLU A 13 -5.04 10.33 22.60
C GLU A 13 -5.56 11.75 22.87
N LYS A 14 -6.89 11.93 22.82
CA LYS A 14 -7.50 13.26 23.00
C LYS A 14 -7.16 13.90 24.36
N ALA A 15 -6.99 13.07 25.39
CA ALA A 15 -6.55 13.49 26.71
C ALA A 15 -5.10 14.01 26.70
N GLU A 16 -4.26 13.48 25.80
CA GLU A 16 -2.84 13.77 25.65
C GLU A 16 -2.51 14.72 24.49
N ARG A 17 -3.49 15.53 24.09
CA ARG A 17 -3.34 16.51 23.00
C ARG A 17 -2.10 17.39 23.17
N VAL A 18 -1.42 17.65 22.06
CA VAL A 18 -0.21 18.46 22.01
C VAL A 18 -0.48 19.82 21.37
N TYR A 19 0.35 20.82 21.61
CA TYR A 19 0.21 22.13 20.97
C TYR A 19 0.70 22.10 19.51
N CYS A 20 -0.05 22.77 18.63
CA CYS A 20 0.41 23.01 17.26
C CYS A 20 1.63 23.94 17.27
N ALA A 21 2.70 23.57 16.57
CA ALA A 21 3.94 24.33 16.52
C ALA A 21 3.93 25.49 15.49
N GLN A 22 2.80 25.77 14.85
CA GLN A 22 2.69 26.89 13.91
C GLN A 22 2.86 28.22 14.66
N PRO A 23 3.74 29.15 14.20
CA PRO A 23 3.87 30.47 14.80
C PRO A 23 2.53 31.19 14.87
N GLY A 24 2.17 31.67 16.05
CA GLY A 24 0.89 32.34 16.30
C GLY A 24 -0.32 31.42 16.47
N CYS A 25 -0.15 30.08 16.42
CA CYS A 25 -1.21 29.13 16.75
C CYS A 25 -1.11 28.73 18.23
N ASN A 26 -2.21 28.87 18.97
CA ASN A 26 -2.29 28.39 20.36
C ASN A 26 -3.30 27.23 20.54
N HIS A 27 -3.59 26.51 19.44
CA HIS A 27 -4.54 25.41 19.46
C HIS A 27 -3.85 24.08 19.74
N THR A 28 -4.51 23.24 20.53
CA THR A 28 -4.10 21.86 20.74
C THR A 28 -4.62 20.95 19.63
N VAL A 29 -3.84 19.95 19.26
CA VAL A 29 -4.12 18.97 18.21
C VAL A 29 -3.94 17.56 18.77
N TYR A 30 -4.77 16.64 18.30
CA TYR A 30 -4.74 15.24 18.73
C TYR A 30 -4.92 14.24 17.58
N LYS A 31 -5.57 14.66 16.48
CA LYS A 31 -5.72 13.85 15.26
C LYS A 31 -4.96 14.47 14.09
N ALA A 32 -4.49 13.61 13.19
CA ALA A 32 -3.79 13.98 11.97
C ALA A 32 -2.75 15.10 12.20
N ILE A 33 -1.82 14.84 13.11
CA ILE A 33 -0.69 15.73 13.41
C ILE A 33 0.38 15.49 12.36
N HIS A 34 0.67 16.53 11.58
CA HIS A 34 1.63 16.49 10.48
C HIS A 34 2.99 16.93 10.99
N VAL A 35 3.95 16.01 11.02
CA VAL A 35 5.35 16.31 11.36
C VAL A 35 6.08 16.70 10.09
N VAL A 36 6.56 17.94 10.03
CA VAL A 36 7.21 18.51 8.84
C VAL A 36 8.62 18.97 9.17
N ARG A 37 9.50 18.87 8.17
CA ARG A 37 10.80 19.57 8.17
C ARG A 37 10.72 20.72 7.19
N ASP A 38 10.88 21.94 7.69
CA ASP A 38 10.84 23.17 6.89
C ASP A 38 12.02 24.06 7.29
N GLY A 39 12.89 24.41 6.34
CA GLY A 39 14.07 25.24 6.62
C GLY A 39 15.06 24.65 7.64
N GLY A 40 15.04 23.33 7.86
CA GLY A 40 15.86 22.64 8.88
C GLY A 40 15.19 22.55 10.26
N GLN A 41 14.04 23.19 10.45
CA GLN A 41 13.25 23.09 11.68
C GLN A 41 12.22 21.97 11.57
N LEU A 42 12.07 21.19 12.65
CA LEU A 42 10.97 20.23 12.80
C LEU A 42 9.77 20.89 13.47
N MET A 43 8.58 20.64 12.92
CA MET A 43 7.33 21.20 13.44
C MET A 43 6.22 20.15 13.42
N ALA A 44 5.45 20.08 14.50
CA ALA A 44 4.22 19.30 14.58
C ALA A 44 3.01 20.22 14.34
N LEU A 45 2.29 20.02 13.24
CA LEU A 45 1.21 20.90 12.80
C LEU A 45 -0.14 20.17 12.78
N GLY A 46 -1.20 20.85 13.19
CA GLY A 46 -2.55 20.37 12.90
C GLY A 46 -2.90 20.50 11.42
N SER A 47 -3.82 19.67 10.92
CA SER A 47 -4.26 19.65 9.51
C SER A 47 -4.62 21.04 8.96
N THR A 48 -5.34 21.86 9.74
CA THR A 48 -5.74 23.22 9.31
C THR A 48 -4.53 24.15 9.17
N CYS A 49 -3.56 24.08 10.10
CA CYS A 49 -2.35 24.90 10.03
C CYS A 49 -1.42 24.42 8.92
N PHE A 50 -1.31 23.11 8.73
CA PHE A 50 -0.59 22.51 7.62
C PHE A 50 -1.14 22.98 6.26
N ALA A 51 -2.46 22.84 6.05
CA ALA A 51 -3.10 23.24 4.80
C ALA A 51 -2.98 24.75 4.54
N LYS A 52 -3.12 25.59 5.58
CA LYS A 52 -2.91 27.04 5.44
C LYS A 52 -1.46 27.40 5.10
N ARG A 53 -0.48 26.68 5.66
CA ARG A 53 0.95 26.96 5.46
C ARG A 53 1.44 26.51 4.09
N TYR A 54 1.01 25.34 3.62
CA TYR A 54 1.53 24.72 2.39
C TYR A 54 0.54 24.74 1.22
N GLY A 55 -0.68 25.24 1.42
CA GLY A 55 -1.72 25.41 0.40
C GLY A 55 -2.76 24.28 0.35
N SER A 56 -2.39 23.04 0.71
CA SER A 56 -3.32 21.91 0.80
C SER A 56 -2.78 20.82 1.73
N LEU A 57 -3.63 19.83 2.06
CA LEU A 57 -3.21 18.63 2.82
C LEU A 57 -2.29 17.69 2.01
N THR A 58 -2.20 17.88 0.70
CA THR A 58 -1.39 17.04 -0.21
C THR A 58 -0.18 17.78 -0.77
N ALA A 59 0.03 19.05 -0.40
CA ALA A 59 1.03 19.93 -0.99
C ALA A 59 2.47 19.41 -0.86
N LEU A 60 2.79 18.72 0.23
CA LEU A 60 4.11 18.14 0.48
C LEU A 60 4.21 16.66 0.08
N GLY A 61 3.21 16.13 -0.63
CA GLY A 61 3.18 14.72 -1.05
C GLY A 61 2.90 13.76 0.10
N ARG A 62 3.44 12.54 -0.01
CA ARG A 62 3.21 11.45 0.95
C ARG A 62 4.19 11.58 2.11
N ALA A 63 3.72 11.25 3.32
CA ALA A 63 4.58 11.19 4.50
C ALA A 63 5.64 10.09 4.35
N GLN A 64 6.85 10.37 4.85
CA GLN A 64 7.95 9.41 4.84
C GLN A 64 7.68 8.21 5.75
N HIS A 65 7.12 8.47 6.93
CA HIS A 65 6.74 7.48 7.93
C HIS A 65 5.24 7.57 8.18
N TRP A 66 4.57 6.42 8.29
CA TRP A 66 3.16 6.33 8.71
C TRP A 66 2.21 7.27 7.93
N GLY A 67 1.85 6.89 6.71
CA GLY A 67 0.90 7.65 5.87
C GLY A 67 -0.58 7.31 6.14
N GLY A 68 -1.49 8.09 5.55
CA GLY A 68 -2.94 7.80 5.59
C GLY A 68 -3.60 8.18 6.93
N LYS A 69 -4.08 7.18 7.68
CA LYS A 69 -4.76 7.39 8.98
C LYS A 69 -3.81 7.83 10.11
N GLY A 70 -2.49 7.79 9.87
CA GLY A 70 -1.45 8.13 10.85
C GLY A 70 -1.25 7.05 11.92
N LYS A 71 -0.11 7.13 12.62
CA LYS A 71 0.21 6.25 13.75
C LYS A 71 -0.30 6.86 15.05
N LEU A 72 -1.07 6.10 15.83
CA LEU A 72 -1.41 6.47 17.22
C LEU A 72 -0.17 6.32 18.09
N LEU A 73 0.28 7.41 18.70
CA LEU A 73 1.45 7.44 19.57
C LEU A 73 1.10 7.01 20.99
N THR A 74 1.99 6.25 21.60
CA THR A 74 2.05 6.04 23.05
C THR A 74 2.41 7.33 23.78
N SER A 75 2.15 7.39 25.09
CA SER A 75 2.50 8.56 25.92
C SER A 75 4.01 8.89 25.87
N GLU A 76 4.87 7.87 25.77
CA GLU A 76 6.32 8.06 25.59
C GLU A 76 6.67 8.68 24.25
N GLU A 77 6.10 8.17 23.15
CA GLU A 77 6.30 8.72 21.81
C GLU A 77 5.74 10.14 21.69
N ARG A 78 4.61 10.42 22.35
CA ARG A 78 4.04 11.77 22.45
C ARG A 78 4.93 12.72 23.24
N ALA A 79 5.63 12.26 24.27
CA ALA A 79 6.64 13.07 24.96
C ALA A 79 7.83 13.40 24.02
N LEU A 80 8.27 12.43 23.22
CA LEU A 80 9.31 12.66 22.21
C LEU A 80 8.82 13.61 21.11
N LEU A 81 7.56 13.53 20.69
CA LEU A 81 6.98 14.46 19.71
C LEU A 81 7.15 15.93 20.15
N GLN A 82 6.99 16.22 21.45
CA GLN A 82 7.09 17.57 22.01
C GLN A 82 8.52 17.97 22.39
N GLY A 83 9.30 17.04 22.96
CA GLY A 83 10.62 17.35 23.54
C GLY A 83 11.81 17.02 22.63
N ASN A 84 11.68 16.03 21.75
CA ASN A 84 12.75 15.59 20.86
C ASN A 84 12.18 14.85 19.62
N THR A 85 11.66 15.63 18.67
CA THR A 85 11.03 15.08 17.45
C THR A 85 12.02 14.28 16.60
N GLU A 86 13.32 14.57 16.67
CA GLU A 86 14.35 13.79 15.96
C GLU A 86 14.45 12.37 16.51
N ALA A 87 14.47 12.22 17.83
CA ALA A 87 14.47 10.90 18.47
C ALA A 87 13.20 10.10 18.16
N LEU A 88 12.04 10.78 18.04
CA LEU A 88 10.80 10.13 17.60
C LEU A 88 10.93 9.57 16.17
N LEU A 89 11.44 10.37 15.24
CA LEU A 89 11.62 9.95 13.84
C LEU A 89 12.65 8.81 13.71
N ALA A 90 13.72 8.85 14.52
CA ALA A 90 14.69 7.76 14.57
C ALA A 90 14.05 6.45 15.06
N ARG A 91 13.17 6.51 16.07
CA ARG A 91 12.39 5.35 16.53
C ARG A 91 11.48 4.80 15.42
N PHE A 92 10.82 5.66 14.66
CA PHE A 92 10.00 5.23 13.53
C PHE A 92 10.84 4.52 12.46
N ALA A 93 11.99 5.07 12.10
CA ALA A 93 12.89 4.45 11.14
C ALA A 93 13.37 3.07 11.62
N GLU A 94 13.71 2.93 12.90
CA GLU A 94 14.12 1.64 13.49
C GLU A 94 12.96 0.64 13.53
N GLU A 95 11.76 1.09 13.91
CA GLU A 95 10.56 0.25 13.92
C GLU A 95 10.20 -0.26 12.52
N GLU A 96 10.17 0.62 11.53
CA GLU A 96 9.93 0.23 10.14
C GLU A 96 11.04 -0.67 9.60
N ALA A 97 12.30 -0.44 9.98
CA ALA A 97 13.42 -1.32 9.62
C ALA A 97 13.28 -2.71 10.26
N ARG A 98 12.86 -2.79 11.53
CA ARG A 98 12.58 -4.07 12.21
C ARG A 98 11.42 -4.81 11.57
N ILE A 99 10.32 -4.11 11.26
CA ILE A 99 9.17 -4.67 10.56
C ILE A 99 9.62 -5.20 9.19
N ARG A 100 10.43 -4.43 8.45
CA ARG A 100 10.97 -4.83 7.14
C ARG A 100 11.88 -6.05 7.25
N ALA A 101 12.82 -6.07 8.18
CA ALA A 101 13.73 -7.19 8.39
C ALA A 101 12.98 -8.46 8.84
N ALA A 102 11.98 -8.32 9.72
CA ALA A 102 11.14 -9.44 10.16
C ALA A 102 10.29 -9.99 9.00
N ALA A 103 9.74 -9.11 8.17
CA ALA A 103 9.02 -9.49 6.95
C ALA A 103 9.95 -10.22 5.97
N GLU A 104 11.15 -9.71 5.72
CA GLU A 104 12.16 -10.34 4.87
C GLU A 104 12.55 -11.73 5.39
N GLN A 105 12.81 -11.87 6.69
CA GLN A 105 13.11 -13.18 7.30
C GLN A 105 11.93 -14.15 7.23
N LYS A 106 10.69 -13.67 7.36
CA LYS A 106 9.49 -14.52 7.21
C LYS A 106 9.35 -14.98 5.76
N VAL A 107 9.60 -14.10 4.78
CA VAL A 107 9.61 -14.46 3.35
C VAL A 107 10.70 -15.48 3.04
N GLU A 108 11.92 -15.31 3.59
CA GLU A 108 13.01 -16.25 3.36
C GLU A 108 12.73 -17.62 3.97
N ARG A 109 12.19 -17.67 5.20
CA ARG A 109 11.74 -18.94 5.79
C ARG A 109 10.66 -19.63 4.97
N LEU A 110 9.70 -18.87 4.40
CA LEU A 110 8.68 -19.42 3.52
C LEU A 110 9.29 -19.96 2.21
N ARG A 111 10.31 -19.28 1.65
CA ARG A 111 11.04 -19.76 0.47
C ARG A 111 11.79 -21.07 0.74
N GLU A 112 12.47 -21.18 1.88
CA GLU A 112 13.21 -22.39 2.26
C GLU A 112 12.27 -23.60 2.44
N HIS A 113 11.08 -23.39 3.01
CA HIS A 113 10.09 -24.46 3.21
C HIS A 113 9.37 -24.89 1.91
N LEU A 114 9.45 -24.10 0.84
CA LEU A 114 8.71 -24.34 -0.40
C LEU A 114 9.59 -24.84 -1.56
N ALA A 115 10.87 -25.15 -1.36
CA ALA A 115 11.74 -25.69 -2.41
C ALA A 115 11.45 -27.18 -2.69
N PRO A 116 10.94 -27.58 -3.88
CA PRO A 116 10.83 -28.99 -4.25
C PRO A 116 12.08 -29.47 -5.03
N PRO A 117 12.38 -30.78 -5.04
CA PRO A 117 13.41 -31.34 -5.90
C PRO A 117 12.98 -31.30 -7.37
N SER A 118 13.95 -31.05 -8.23
CA SER A 118 13.85 -30.93 -9.70
C SER A 118 13.04 -32.04 -10.37
N ALA A 119 12.07 -31.67 -11.24
CA ALA A 119 11.58 -32.55 -12.31
C ALA A 119 10.81 -31.81 -13.43
N SER A 120 11.42 -31.82 -14.61
CA SER A 120 10.85 -32.02 -15.96
C SER A 120 9.67 -31.17 -16.46
N LEU A 121 10.01 -30.27 -17.39
CA LEU A 121 9.12 -29.60 -18.34
C LEU A 121 8.40 -30.60 -19.25
N VAL A 122 7.06 -30.59 -19.23
CA VAL A 122 6.24 -31.13 -20.33
C VAL A 122 5.51 -29.97 -20.99
N GLN A 123 5.94 -29.63 -22.22
CA GLN A 123 5.22 -28.72 -23.11
C GLN A 123 3.94 -29.39 -23.62
N LEU A 124 2.79 -28.74 -23.47
CA LEU A 124 1.65 -28.99 -24.34
C LEU A 124 1.23 -27.70 -25.04
N ARG A 125 1.36 -27.76 -26.37
CA ARG A 125 0.73 -26.86 -27.33
C ARG A 125 -0.75 -27.22 -27.47
N SER A 126 -1.61 -26.23 -27.63
CA SER A 126 -2.90 -26.41 -28.30
C SER A 126 -3.30 -25.15 -29.06
N HIS A 127 -3.69 -25.36 -30.32
CA HIS A 127 -4.18 -24.38 -31.29
C HIS A 127 -5.71 -24.44 -31.40
N GLY A 128 -6.34 -23.28 -31.66
CA GLY A 128 -7.67 -23.10 -32.29
C GLY A 128 -8.87 -23.03 -31.33
N ILE A 129 -9.97 -22.27 -31.51
CA ILE A 129 -10.49 -21.29 -32.50
C ILE A 129 -11.56 -20.44 -31.74
N PRO A 130 -11.93 -19.22 -32.19
CA PRO A 130 -12.60 -18.22 -31.35
C PRO A 130 -14.12 -18.40 -31.30
N GLY A 131 -14.65 -18.61 -30.11
CA GLY A 131 -16.08 -18.49 -29.78
C GLY A 131 -16.30 -17.31 -28.85
N ALA A 132 -17.17 -16.39 -29.24
CA ALA A 132 -17.56 -15.23 -28.44
C ALA A 132 -18.20 -15.66 -27.12
N ALA A 133 -17.41 -15.71 -26.06
CA ALA A 133 -17.89 -15.91 -24.71
C ALA A 133 -18.51 -14.61 -24.16
N PRO A 134 -19.60 -14.70 -23.37
CA PRO A 134 -20.32 -13.53 -22.86
C PRO A 134 -19.39 -12.63 -22.07
N ARG A 135 -19.64 -11.31 -22.10
CA ARG A 135 -18.98 -10.32 -21.23
C ARG A 135 -19.33 -10.68 -19.79
N GLN A 136 -18.55 -11.56 -19.17
CA GLN A 136 -18.71 -11.84 -17.75
C GLN A 136 -18.59 -10.53 -16.97
N SER A 137 -19.57 -10.30 -16.10
CA SER A 137 -19.65 -9.15 -15.23
C SER A 137 -18.35 -9.01 -14.45
N MET A 138 -17.90 -7.78 -14.27
CA MET A 138 -16.69 -7.50 -13.49
C MET A 138 -16.81 -8.20 -12.12
N PRO A 139 -15.75 -8.86 -11.62
CA PRO A 139 -15.82 -9.70 -10.42
C PRO A 139 -16.14 -8.93 -9.13
N TRP A 140 -16.06 -7.60 -9.17
CA TRP A 140 -16.29 -6.72 -8.02
C TRP A 140 -17.21 -5.57 -8.41
N SER A 141 -18.30 -5.40 -7.66
CA SER A 141 -19.29 -4.33 -7.88
C SER A 141 -18.76 -2.93 -7.61
N TRP A 142 -17.70 -2.82 -6.80
CA TRP A 142 -17.02 -1.56 -6.46
C TRP A 142 -15.99 -1.11 -7.51
N MET A 143 -15.62 -1.99 -8.45
CA MET A 143 -14.67 -1.66 -9.51
C MET A 143 -15.26 -0.64 -10.49
N LYS A 144 -14.41 0.25 -11.00
CA LYS A 144 -14.78 1.20 -12.04
C LYS A 144 -14.94 0.50 -13.41
N PRO A 145 -16.10 0.61 -14.07
CA PRO A 145 -16.33 0.01 -15.38
C PRO A 145 -15.40 0.57 -16.45
N LEU A 146 -15.13 -0.24 -17.48
CA LEU A 146 -14.37 0.15 -18.68
C LEU A 146 -12.96 0.69 -18.39
N THR A 147 -12.33 0.19 -17.32
CA THR A 147 -10.95 0.53 -16.97
C THR A 147 -9.99 -0.60 -17.32
N SER A 148 -8.72 -0.24 -17.55
CA SER A 148 -7.68 -1.26 -17.74
C SER A 148 -7.43 -2.03 -16.45
N VAL A 149 -7.30 -3.34 -16.58
CA VAL A 149 -6.86 -4.26 -15.53
C VAL A 149 -5.54 -4.87 -15.91
N ALA A 150 -4.75 -5.27 -14.91
CA ALA A 150 -3.52 -6.03 -15.15
C ALA A 150 -3.54 -7.31 -14.32
N ALA A 151 -3.41 -8.45 -14.98
CA ALA A 151 -3.35 -9.77 -14.35
C ALA A 151 -1.90 -10.23 -14.23
N PHE A 152 -1.51 -10.72 -13.06
CA PHE A 152 -0.18 -11.22 -12.73
C PHE A 152 -0.31 -12.64 -12.18
N LYS A 153 0.18 -13.63 -12.93
CA LYS A 153 0.38 -14.98 -12.40
C LYS A 153 1.77 -15.01 -11.80
N MET A 154 1.87 -15.29 -10.51
CA MET A 154 3.14 -15.38 -9.81
C MET A 154 3.80 -16.73 -10.08
N THR A 155 5.09 -16.84 -9.76
CA THR A 155 5.84 -18.09 -9.91
C THR A 155 5.38 -19.17 -8.93
N ASP A 156 4.80 -18.79 -7.78
CA ASP A 156 4.18 -19.70 -6.80
C ASP A 156 2.77 -20.18 -7.22
N GLY A 157 2.29 -19.75 -8.39
CA GLY A 157 0.96 -20.07 -8.89
C GLY A 157 -0.17 -19.17 -8.36
N SER A 158 0.10 -18.28 -7.41
CA SER A 158 -0.89 -17.29 -6.97
C SER A 158 -1.20 -16.29 -8.09
N GLY A 159 -2.45 -15.83 -8.13
CA GLY A 159 -2.89 -14.83 -9.09
C GLY A 159 -3.19 -13.51 -8.41
N TRP A 160 -2.86 -12.41 -9.08
CA TRP A 160 -3.13 -11.06 -8.57
C TRP A 160 -3.62 -10.17 -9.70
N VAL A 161 -4.57 -9.30 -9.40
CA VAL A 161 -5.17 -8.41 -10.38
C VAL A 161 -5.09 -6.98 -9.89
N ARG A 162 -4.52 -6.11 -10.71
CA ARG A 162 -4.63 -4.66 -10.55
C ARG A 162 -5.96 -4.19 -11.12
N VAL A 163 -6.75 -3.51 -10.30
CA VAL A 163 -8.04 -2.91 -10.67
C VAL A 163 -8.16 -1.49 -10.14
N GLN A 164 -9.04 -0.69 -10.76
CA GLN A 164 -9.36 0.66 -10.30
C GLN A 164 -10.74 0.67 -9.62
N HIS A 165 -10.83 1.29 -8.45
CA HIS A 165 -12.09 1.53 -7.75
C HIS A 165 -12.84 2.73 -8.34
N LYS A 166 -14.16 2.82 -8.16
CA LYS A 166 -15.01 3.91 -8.72
C LYS A 166 -14.56 5.32 -8.33
N ASP A 167 -13.96 5.47 -7.15
CA ASP A 167 -13.38 6.74 -6.65
C ASP A 167 -11.99 7.07 -7.23
N GLY A 168 -11.44 6.21 -8.09
CA GLY A 168 -10.16 6.41 -8.77
C GLY A 168 -8.96 5.74 -8.11
N ARG A 169 -9.09 5.24 -6.86
CA ARG A 169 -8.03 4.51 -6.17
C ARG A 169 -7.67 3.21 -6.89
N GLN A 170 -6.43 2.77 -6.75
CA GLN A 170 -5.90 1.56 -7.39
C GLN A 170 -5.72 0.46 -6.36
N PHE A 171 -6.09 -0.77 -6.72
CA PHE A 171 -6.02 -1.92 -5.83
C PHE A 171 -5.31 -3.10 -6.51
N ILE A 172 -4.55 -3.86 -5.72
CA ILE A 172 -3.97 -5.14 -6.09
C ILE A 172 -4.72 -6.22 -5.30
N VAL A 173 -5.48 -7.06 -5.99
CA VAL A 173 -6.43 -7.99 -5.36
C VAL A 173 -6.00 -9.42 -5.66
N PRO A 174 -6.03 -10.35 -4.67
CA PRO A 174 -5.72 -11.74 -4.90
C PRO A 174 -6.77 -12.42 -5.80
N TRP A 175 -6.31 -13.42 -6.56
CA TRP A 175 -7.10 -14.22 -7.50
C TRP A 175 -6.66 -15.69 -7.46
N PRO A 176 -7.44 -16.58 -6.80
CA PRO A 176 -8.59 -16.30 -5.94
C PRO A 176 -8.22 -15.55 -4.66
N THR A 177 -9.23 -15.05 -3.94
CA THR A 177 -9.06 -14.66 -2.54
C THR A 177 -8.74 -15.90 -1.71
N PHE A 178 -7.79 -15.78 -0.78
CA PHE A 178 -7.36 -16.85 0.13
C PHE A 178 -7.01 -16.24 1.49
N ASP A 179 -7.09 -17.02 2.56
CA ASP A 179 -6.80 -16.53 3.92
C ASP A 179 -5.32 -16.14 4.07
N GLY A 180 -5.05 -14.99 4.70
CA GLY A 180 -3.69 -14.45 4.88
C GLY A 180 -3.17 -13.63 3.69
N TRP A 181 -4.02 -13.31 2.71
CA TRP A 181 -3.64 -12.45 1.58
C TRP A 181 -3.16 -11.07 2.05
N GLU A 182 -3.65 -10.57 3.19
CA GLU A 182 -3.28 -9.31 3.83
C GLU A 182 -1.81 -9.26 4.29
N GLU A 183 -1.13 -10.40 4.34
CA GLU A 183 0.32 -10.49 4.63
C GLU A 183 1.14 -10.91 3.40
N ALA A 184 0.50 -11.22 2.27
CA ALA A 184 1.17 -11.74 1.08
C ALA A 184 2.14 -10.76 0.41
N TRP A 185 1.95 -9.45 0.56
CA TRP A 185 2.77 -8.44 -0.10
C TRP A 185 3.35 -7.39 0.84
N PRO A 186 4.57 -6.90 0.52
CA PRO A 186 5.17 -5.79 1.26
C PRO A 186 4.43 -4.45 0.99
N PRO A 187 4.65 -3.44 1.85
CA PRO A 187 4.01 -2.11 1.72
C PRO A 187 4.26 -1.39 0.38
N VAL A 188 5.30 -1.76 -0.37
CA VAL A 188 5.55 -1.23 -1.72
C VAL A 188 4.44 -1.60 -2.72
N VAL A 189 3.75 -2.72 -2.51
CA VAL A 189 2.57 -3.11 -3.32
C VAL A 189 1.34 -2.33 -2.87
N GLY A 190 1.20 -2.08 -1.57
CA GLY A 190 0.13 -1.28 -1.00
C GLY A 190 -0.11 -1.57 0.47
N HIS A 191 -1.22 -1.06 1.00
CA HIS A 191 -1.67 -1.39 2.36
C HIS A 191 -2.91 -2.29 2.28
N PRO A 192 -3.00 -3.36 3.10
CA PRO A 192 -4.18 -4.21 3.12
C PRO A 192 -5.45 -3.41 3.42
N ASN A 193 -6.48 -3.61 2.60
CA ASN A 193 -7.81 -3.04 2.79
C ASN A 193 -8.81 -4.20 2.87
N LEU A 194 -9.26 -4.48 4.09
CA LEU A 194 -10.16 -5.61 4.39
C LEU A 194 -11.55 -5.43 3.78
N ASP A 195 -12.03 -4.17 3.64
CA ASP A 195 -13.34 -3.89 3.04
C ASP A 195 -13.37 -4.26 1.55
N VAL A 196 -12.23 -4.08 0.87
CA VAL A 196 -12.07 -4.36 -0.56
C VAL A 196 -11.55 -5.78 -0.82
N GLY A 197 -10.90 -6.39 0.18
CA GLY A 197 -10.26 -7.69 0.04
C GLY A 197 -8.98 -7.66 -0.80
N GLY A 198 -8.25 -6.52 -0.80
CA GLY A 198 -7.01 -6.34 -1.56
C GLY A 198 -6.12 -5.23 -1.01
N TYR A 199 -4.95 -5.05 -1.59
CA TYR A 199 -4.02 -3.97 -1.22
C TYR A 199 -4.39 -2.67 -1.92
N GLU A 200 -4.55 -1.58 -1.18
CA GLU A 200 -4.64 -0.24 -1.74
C GLU A 200 -3.25 0.22 -2.19
N ALA A 201 -3.05 0.30 -3.51
CA ALA A 201 -1.78 0.64 -4.12
C ALA A 201 -1.53 2.14 -4.02
N GLY A 202 -0.57 2.51 -3.18
CA GLY A 202 -0.20 3.90 -2.97
C GLY A 202 0.57 4.53 -4.14
N ASN A 203 1.45 3.75 -4.76
CA ASN A 203 2.13 4.08 -6.00
C ASN A 203 1.91 2.90 -6.95
N VAL A 204 0.94 3.02 -7.86
CA VAL A 204 0.57 1.92 -8.75
C VAL A 204 1.72 1.54 -9.70
N ILE A 205 2.61 2.47 -10.03
CA ILE A 205 3.75 2.20 -10.91
C ILE A 205 4.75 1.28 -10.20
N GLU A 206 5.10 1.61 -8.95
CA GLU A 206 6.00 0.77 -8.13
C GLU A 206 5.37 -0.57 -7.78
N ALA A 207 4.09 -0.59 -7.42
CA ALA A 207 3.37 -1.84 -7.14
C ALA A 207 3.35 -2.77 -8.35
N VAL A 208 3.02 -2.23 -9.54
CA VAL A 208 3.02 -3.01 -10.78
C VAL A 208 4.44 -3.45 -11.16
N ALA A 209 5.44 -2.59 -11.02
CA ALA A 209 6.83 -2.96 -11.28
C ALA A 209 7.29 -4.10 -10.34
N TYR A 210 6.91 -4.02 -9.07
CA TYR A 210 7.20 -5.06 -8.07
C TYR A 210 6.58 -6.40 -8.43
N LEU A 211 5.30 -6.40 -8.81
CA LEU A 211 4.58 -7.61 -9.23
C LEU A 211 5.13 -8.18 -10.53
N ARG A 212 5.36 -7.33 -11.55
CA ARG A 212 5.92 -7.73 -12.85
C ARG A 212 7.28 -8.42 -12.70
N ALA A 213 8.14 -7.92 -11.83
CA ALA A 213 9.44 -8.53 -11.56
C ALA A 213 9.36 -9.95 -10.97
N ARG A 214 8.19 -10.37 -10.48
CA ARG A 214 7.94 -11.67 -9.81
C ARG A 214 6.86 -12.49 -10.51
N ALA A 215 6.23 -11.95 -11.55
CA ALA A 215 5.19 -12.63 -12.30
C ALA A 215 5.82 -13.57 -13.33
N SER A 216 5.33 -14.80 -13.38
CA SER A 216 5.62 -15.74 -14.47
C SER A 216 4.87 -15.36 -15.75
N ARG A 217 3.67 -14.77 -15.61
CA ARG A 217 2.86 -14.28 -16.73
C ARG A 217 2.16 -12.97 -16.35
N GLU A 218 2.12 -12.04 -17.28
CA GLU A 218 1.37 -10.78 -17.14
C GLU A 218 0.46 -10.55 -18.35
N LYS A 219 -0.70 -9.92 -18.11
CA LYS A 219 -1.52 -9.34 -19.18
C LYS A 219 -2.22 -8.08 -18.71
N VAL A 220 -1.99 -6.97 -19.42
CA VAL A 220 -2.79 -5.74 -19.29
C VAL A 220 -3.90 -5.79 -20.34
N THR A 221 -5.15 -5.62 -19.91
CA THR A 221 -6.34 -5.80 -20.76
C THR A 221 -7.54 -5.02 -20.21
N GLY A 222 -8.56 -4.80 -21.03
CA GLY A 222 -9.90 -4.37 -20.57
C GLY A 222 -10.92 -5.51 -20.54
N LEU A 223 -10.49 -6.73 -20.88
CA LEU A 223 -11.34 -7.89 -21.09
C LEU A 223 -11.08 -8.95 -20.02
N TRP A 224 -12.11 -9.39 -19.32
CA TRP A 224 -11.96 -10.39 -18.25
C TRP A 224 -11.59 -11.79 -18.75
N ASN A 225 -11.96 -12.13 -19.98
CA ASN A 225 -11.53 -13.39 -20.62
C ASN A 225 -10.01 -13.49 -20.73
N ASP A 226 -9.33 -12.36 -20.99
CA ASP A 226 -7.87 -12.31 -21.03
C ASP A 226 -7.28 -12.52 -19.63
N VAL A 227 -7.89 -11.95 -18.58
CA VAL A 227 -7.46 -12.17 -17.18
C VAL A 227 -7.56 -13.65 -16.83
N MET A 228 -8.67 -14.30 -17.17
CA MET A 228 -8.88 -15.73 -16.93
C MET A 228 -7.90 -16.61 -17.72
N SER A 229 -7.52 -16.21 -18.93
CA SER A 229 -6.49 -16.93 -19.72
C SER A 229 -5.11 -16.94 -19.03
N VAL A 230 -4.85 -15.96 -18.17
CA VAL A 230 -3.59 -15.85 -17.40
C VAL A 230 -3.70 -16.53 -16.05
N LEU A 231 -4.80 -16.32 -15.33
CA LEU A 231 -4.90 -16.71 -13.92
C LEU A 231 -5.70 -17.99 -13.68
N GLY A 232 -6.49 -18.43 -14.66
CA GLY A 232 -7.54 -19.45 -14.50
C GLY A 232 -8.89 -18.83 -14.13
N PRO A 233 -9.98 -19.62 -14.14
CA PRO A 233 -11.29 -19.16 -13.69
C PRO A 233 -11.22 -18.72 -12.23
N LYS A 234 -12.00 -17.71 -11.85
CA LYS A 234 -12.21 -17.40 -10.43
C LYS A 234 -12.99 -18.58 -9.84
N PRO A 235 -12.51 -19.30 -8.82
CA PRO A 235 -13.36 -20.22 -8.09
C PRO A 235 -14.53 -19.42 -7.52
N GLU A 236 -15.74 -19.88 -7.81
CA GLU A 236 -16.94 -19.41 -7.13
C GLU A 236 -16.82 -19.77 -5.64
N MET A 237 -17.09 -18.79 -4.78
CA MET A 237 -17.38 -19.05 -3.37
C MET A 237 -18.77 -19.69 -3.26
#